data_AF-A0A8D2CYU6-F1
#
_entry.id   AF-A0A8D2CYU6-F1
#
_cell.length_a   1.000
_cell.length_b   1.000
_cell.length_c   1.000
_cell.angle_alpha   90.00
_cell.angle_beta   90.00
_cell.angle_gamma   90.00
#
_symmetry.space_group_name_H-M   'P 1'
#
loop_
_entity.id
_entity.type
_entity.pdbx_description
1 polymer ?
#
loop_
_entity_poly.entity_id
_entity_poly.type
_entity_poly.pdbx_seq_one_letter_code
_entity_poly.pdbx_strand_id
1 'polypeptide(L)' 'MSCPTLQFVISGSSSVPAVKKVVRQLRLEAWLNYVKVSQVASDWQQFCLQNGQHDPVLTGLSSGTNPFRPQKVCSFL' A
#
# COMPACT_ATOMS: atom_id res chain seq x y z
N MET A 1 19.20 -21.09 -5.00
CA MET A 1 18.35 -19.99 -4.48
C MET A 1 16.94 -20.56 -4.31
N SER A 2 16.64 -21.09 -3.13
CA SER A 2 15.34 -21.70 -2.85
C SER A 2 14.40 -20.64 -2.30
N CYS A 3 13.21 -20.50 -2.92
CA CYS A 3 12.21 -19.51 -2.52
C CYS A 3 11.73 -19.81 -1.08
N PRO A 4 11.86 -18.86 -0.12
CA PRO A 4 11.53 -19.09 1.29
C PRO A 4 10.04 -19.44 1.51
N THR A 5 9.15 -19.04 0.59
CA THR A 5 7.71 -19.37 0.63
C THR A 5 7.44 -20.86 0.51
N LEU A 6 8.29 -21.62 -0.21
CA LEU A 6 8.14 -23.08 -0.34
C LEU A 6 8.55 -23.83 0.93
N GLN A 7 9.45 -23.26 1.74
CA GLN A 7 9.97 -23.92 2.94
C GLN A 7 8.91 -24.01 4.05
N PHE A 8 8.01 -23.02 4.13
CA PHE A 8 6.96 -22.97 5.14
C PHE A 8 5.83 -24.00 4.91
N VAL A 9 5.58 -24.39 3.66
CA VAL A 9 4.47 -25.30 3.29
C VAL A 9 4.74 -26.75 3.71
N ILE A 10 6.01 -27.16 3.78
CA ILE A 10 6.40 -28.58 3.91
C ILE A 10 6.60 -28.99 5.38
N SER A 11 6.77 -28.04 6.31
CA SER A 11 7.18 -28.30 7.69
C SER A 11 6.05 -28.69 8.67
N GLY A 12 4.78 -28.67 8.26
CA GLY A 12 3.66 -29.19 9.05
C GLY A 12 3.18 -30.50 8.45
N SER A 13 2.84 -31.51 9.25
CA SER A 13 2.31 -32.82 8.84
C SER A 13 1.10 -32.70 7.90
N SER A 14 1.35 -32.48 6.61
CA SER A 14 0.32 -32.10 5.66
C SER A 14 -0.21 -33.35 4.96
N SER A 15 -1.49 -33.65 5.17
CA SER A 15 -2.19 -34.70 4.44
C SER A 15 -2.14 -34.43 2.92
N VAL A 16 -2.10 -35.49 2.11
CA VAL A 16 -2.06 -35.39 0.64
C VAL A 16 -3.12 -34.43 0.06
N PRO A 17 -4.37 -34.38 0.57
CA PRO A 17 -5.36 -33.38 0.13
C PRO A 17 -4.97 -31.93 0.41
N ALA A 18 -4.31 -31.65 1.55
CA ALA A 18 -3.85 -30.32 1.89
C ALA A 18 -2.78 -29.84 0.92
N VAL A 19 -1.79 -30.69 0.62
CA VAL A 19 -0.73 -30.37 -0.36
C VAL A 19 -1.32 -30.12 -1.74
N LYS A 20 -2.31 -30.93 -2.18
CA LYS A 20 -2.98 -30.72 -3.47
C LYS A 20 -3.69 -29.37 -3.56
N LYS A 21 -4.30 -28.88 -2.47
CA LYS A 21 -4.91 -27.55 -2.44
C LYS A 21 -3.85 -26.46 -2.60
N VAL A 22 -2.74 -26.55 -1.87
CA VAL A 22 -1.64 -25.57 -1.98
C VAL A 22 -1.02 -25.56 -3.38
N VAL A 23 -0.79 -26.72 -3.99
CA VAL A 23 -0.25 -26.79 -5.35
C VAL A 23 -1.20 -26.13 -6.36
N ARG A 24 -2.52 -26.31 -6.22
CA ARG A 24 -3.50 -25.63 -7.08
C ARG A 24 -3.40 -24.11 -6.91
N GLN A 25 -3.31 -23.62 -5.67
CA GLN A 25 -3.18 -22.19 -5.37
C GLN A 25 -1.89 -21.60 -5.96
N LEU A 26 -0.75 -22.26 -5.72
CA LEU A 26 0.54 -21.80 -6.24
C LEU A 26 0.59 -21.76 -7.76
N ARG A 27 -0.09 -22.69 -8.45
CA ARG A 27 -0.23 -22.63 -9.90
C ARG A 27 -0.96 -21.36 -10.32
N LEU A 28 -2.09 -21.03 -9.68
CA LEU A 28 -2.83 -19.80 -10.00
C LEU A 28 -1.98 -18.55 -9.78
N GLU A 29 -1.25 -18.47 -8.67
CA GLU A 29 -0.37 -17.34 -8.36
C GLU A 29 0.81 -17.23 -9.35
N ALA A 30 1.37 -18.35 -9.80
CA ALA A 30 2.44 -18.36 -10.80
C ALA A 30 1.98 -17.87 -12.19
N TRP A 31 0.68 -17.91 -12.47
CA TRP A 31 0.09 -17.39 -13.72
C TRP A 31 -0.25 -15.89 -13.65
N LEU A 32 0.03 -15.21 -12.53
CA LEU A 32 -0.20 -13.77 -12.43
C LEU A 32 0.77 -12.97 -13.31
N ASN A 33 0.24 -11.96 -13.99
CA ASN A 33 1.06 -11.02 -14.75
C ASN A 33 1.65 -9.98 -13.81
N TYR A 34 2.96 -10.00 -13.64
CA TYR A 34 3.68 -9.02 -12.82
C TYR A 34 4.08 -7.80 -13.65
N VAL A 35 3.97 -6.63 -13.03
CA VAL A 35 4.54 -5.38 -13.54
C VAL A 35 5.90 -5.11 -12.89
N LYS A 36 6.78 -4.39 -13.59
CA LYS A 36 8.10 -4.03 -13.05
C LYS A 36 7.94 -3.14 -11.82
N VAL A 37 8.67 -3.43 -10.75
CA VAL A 37 8.67 -2.62 -9.52
C VAL A 37 9.02 -1.15 -9.83
N SER A 38 9.98 -0.93 -10.74
CA SER A 38 10.34 0.42 -11.18
C SER A 38 9.17 1.17 -11.82
N GLN A 39 8.33 0.48 -12.61
CA GLN A 39 7.15 1.08 -13.23
C GLN A 39 6.14 1.50 -12.18
N VAL A 40 5.80 0.59 -11.26
CA VAL A 40 4.85 0.87 -10.17
C VAL A 40 5.34 2.02 -9.29
N ALA A 41 6.64 2.07 -8.99
CA ALA A 41 7.23 3.14 -8.22
C ALA A 41 7.10 4.50 -8.93
N SER A 42 7.37 4.55 -10.25
CA SER A 42 7.19 5.77 -11.05
C SER A 42 5.72 6.19 -11.11
N ASP A 43 4.80 5.25 -11.31
CA ASP A 43 3.36 5.53 -11.37
C ASP A 43 2.87 6.11 -10.04
N TRP A 44 3.32 5.54 -8.91
CA TRP A 44 2.99 6.03 -7.57
C TRP A 44 3.59 7.41 -7.30
N GLN A 45 4.84 7.64 -7.68
CA GLN A 45 5.47 8.96 -7.54
C GLN A 45 4.69 10.01 -8.35
N GLN A 46 4.31 9.69 -9.58
CA GLN A 46 3.55 10.59 -10.42
C GLN A 46 2.17 10.89 -9.81
N PHE A 47 1.48 9.87 -9.28
CA PHE A 47 0.22 10.06 -8.58
C PHE A 47 0.38 11.02 -7.38
N CYS A 48 1.40 10.84 -6.56
CA CYS A 48 1.67 11.72 -5.43
C CYS A 48 1.98 13.15 -5.87
N LEU A 49 2.74 13.36 -6.93
CA LEU A 49 3.06 14.70 -7.45
C LEU A 49 1.82 15.43 -7.98
N GLN A 50 0.92 14.70 -8.66
CA GLN A 50 -0.32 15.26 -9.18
C GLN A 50 -1.29 15.67 -8.07
N ASN A 51 -1.41 14.85 -7.02
CA ASN A 51 -2.38 15.08 -5.95
C ASN A 51 -1.81 15.87 -4.77
N GLY A 52 -0.49 15.95 -4.62
CA GLY A 52 0.16 16.58 -3.47
C GLY A 52 -0.14 18.06 -3.34
N GLN A 53 -0.39 18.78 -4.44
CA GLN A 53 -0.82 20.19 -4.42
C GLN A 53 -2.21 20.39 -3.82
N HIS A 54 -3.04 19.35 -3.82
CA HIS A 54 -4.37 19.36 -3.23
C HIS A 54 -4.40 18.78 -1.82
N ASP A 55 -3.28 18.27 -1.33
CA ASP A 55 -3.17 17.74 0.03
C ASP A 55 -2.93 18.89 1.01
N PRO A 56 -3.91 19.21 1.88
CA PRO A 56 -3.80 20.26 2.88
C PRO A 56 -2.68 20.05 3.91
N VAL A 57 -2.29 18.80 4.14
CA VAL A 57 -1.24 18.43 5.09
C VAL A 57 0.13 18.74 4.50
N LEU A 58 0.30 18.56 3.18
CA LEU A 58 1.56 18.83 2.48
C LEU A 58 1.73 20.31 2.12
N THR A 59 0.66 20.96 1.65
CA THR A 59 0.69 22.36 1.20
C THR A 59 0.47 23.37 2.33
N GLY A 60 -0.07 22.92 3.46
CA GLY A 60 -0.50 23.78 4.55
C GLY A 60 -1.80 24.50 4.21
N LEU A 61 -2.63 24.73 5.23
CA LEU A 61 -3.87 25.47 5.09
C LEU A 61 -3.68 26.93 5.48
N SER A 62 -4.29 27.82 4.70
CA SER A 62 -4.48 29.19 5.15
C SER A 62 -5.34 29.18 6.42
N SER A 63 -5.07 30.16 7.28
CA SER A 63 -5.79 30.34 8.54
C SER A 63 -7.32 30.36 8.40
N GLY A 64 -7.88 30.84 7.28
CA GLY A 64 -9.34 30.89 7.08
C GLY A 64 -9.96 29.57 6.63
N THR A 65 -9.16 28.64 6.08
CA THR A 65 -9.62 27.39 5.49
C THR A 65 -9.44 26.18 6.40
N ASN A 66 -8.67 26.33 7.48
CA ASN A 66 -8.43 25.25 8.44
C ASN A 66 -9.63 25.09 9.40
N PRO A 67 -10.38 23.97 9.36
CA PRO A 67 -11.50 23.73 10.26
C PRO A 67 -11.08 23.50 11.72
N PHE A 68 -9.80 23.21 11.99
CA PHE A 68 -9.26 23.02 13.33
C PHE A 68 -8.63 24.30 13.92
N ARG A 69 -8.82 25.44 13.27
CA ARG A 69 -8.32 26.72 13.77
C ARG A 69 -8.95 27.08 15.13
N PRO A 70 -8.16 27.53 16.12
CA PRO A 70 -8.69 28.17 17.32
C PRO A 70 -9.47 29.45 16.97
N GLN A 71 -10.65 29.64 17.57
CA GLN A 71 -11.41 30.89 17.37
C GLN A 71 -10.57 32.09 17.81
N LYS A 72 -10.44 33.07 16.92
CA LYS A 72 -9.85 34.37 17.30
C LYS A 72 -10.85 35.09 18.17
N VAL A 73 -10.62 35.11 19.48
CA VAL A 73 -11.27 36.07 20.36
C VAL A 73 -10.65 37.44 20.07
N CYS A 74 -11.45 38.36 19.51
CA CYS A 74 -11.05 39.77 19.44
C CYS A 74 -11.14 40.34 20.85
N SER A 75 -10.00 40.60 21.48
CA SER A 75 -9.92 41.50 22.63
C SER A 75 -10.00 42.93 22.11
N PHE A 76 -11.09 43.64 22.46
CA PHE A 76 -11.13 45.10 22.39
C PHE A 76 -10.24 45.62 23.53
N LEU A 77 -9.10 46.24 23.18
CA LEU A 77 -8.32 47.09 24.08
C LEU A 77 -8.73 48.54 23.87
#